data_AF-A0A956YA68-F1
#
_entry.id   AF-A0A956YA68-F1
#
_cell.length_a   1.000
_cell.length_b   1.000
_cell.length_c   1.000
_cell.angle_alpha   90.00
_cell.angle_beta   90.00
_cell.angle_gamma   90.00
#
_symmetry.space_group_name_H-M   'P 1'
#
loop_
_entity.id
_entity.type
_entity.pdbx_description
1 polymer ?
#
loop_
_entity_poly.entity_id
_entity_poly.type
_entity_poly.pdbx_seq_one_letter_code
_entity_poly.pdbx_strand_id
1 'polypeptide(L)'
;MRFQARFFSIIYLLIVVGLFSTATVAAQDNRNDGENKPPIATASVDCVTRGVVIYTTLLLESPQTQTQFAPQYCELAHFLGIDCQRVDITQAEALAYLLTLLESQPFPLIGINAATLDLLPVEWITALNEAAINGSHVLLYEMNTSASKAARTAGWALTGGALQDITEIHSGMNGWTFTDQLPEMTREFTDHTLTIETREEAIDSAVIWRPEAHVRPIMQVVANDGSRPTVFSQVPIGEGSILVNSAAPLLDQPLRELYYYDSLSSRMLPLVFAFKYAYGDMIWHNTTNYANLTLDDPRLTEPFFLLSYYDLLEQMDFANFHTTIAAHPGELPLADSDVVSLIVSNPDRYSIVQHGYLGDGYEFYYYDRSAPDYNPTFPPRPFVEQLFAIESGLRQLILH
;
A
#
# COMPACT_ATOMS: atom_id res chain seq x y z
N MET A 1 -16.24 18.04 -4.19
CA MET A 1 -15.47 18.53 -5.37
C MET A 1 -14.16 19.29 -5.08
N ARG A 2 -13.95 19.98 -3.94
CA ARG A 2 -12.64 20.66 -3.66
C ARG A 2 -11.54 19.78 -3.03
N PHE A 3 -11.82 18.50 -2.75
CA PHE A 3 -10.91 17.61 -2.03
C PHE A 3 -10.03 16.76 -2.97
N GLN A 4 -10.49 16.43 -4.18
CA GLN A 4 -9.71 15.63 -5.14
C GLN A 4 -8.45 16.36 -5.63
N ALA A 5 -8.51 17.66 -5.91
CA ALA A 5 -7.40 18.39 -6.51
C ALA A 5 -6.15 18.55 -5.62
N ARG A 6 -6.26 18.47 -4.28
CA ARG A 6 -5.10 18.58 -3.38
C ARG A 6 -4.37 17.25 -3.16
N PHE A 7 -5.00 16.13 -3.51
CA PHE A 7 -4.40 14.79 -3.38
C PHE A 7 -3.57 14.40 -4.62
N PHE A 8 -3.81 15.04 -5.78
CA PHE A 8 -3.14 14.73 -7.05
C PHE A 8 -1.64 15.04 -7.08
N SER A 9 -1.16 16.08 -6.38
CA SER A 9 0.26 16.49 -6.47
C SER A 9 1.21 15.64 -5.62
N ILE A 10 0.74 14.97 -4.56
CA ILE A 10 1.62 14.19 -3.65
C ILE A 10 1.85 12.77 -4.18
N ILE A 11 0.93 12.22 -5.00
CA ILE A 11 0.99 10.81 -5.44
C ILE A 11 1.81 10.61 -6.72
N TYR A 12 1.86 11.59 -7.62
CA TYR A 12 2.61 11.45 -8.88
C TYR A 12 4.14 11.33 -8.65
N LEU A 13 4.66 11.88 -7.55
CA LEU A 13 6.07 11.80 -7.18
C LEU A 13 6.50 10.40 -6.68
N LEU A 14 5.56 9.58 -6.21
CA LEU A 14 5.85 8.27 -5.58
C LEU A 14 5.79 7.09 -6.56
N ILE A 15 5.07 7.20 -7.68
CA ILE A 15 4.93 6.12 -8.66
C ILE A 15 6.24 5.86 -9.43
N VAL A 16 7.15 6.85 -9.52
CA VAL A 16 8.43 6.69 -10.23
C VAL A 16 9.44 5.86 -9.43
N VAL A 17 9.36 5.83 -8.09
CA VAL A 17 10.33 5.11 -7.25
C VAL A 17 10.08 3.59 -7.25
N GLY A 18 8.83 3.15 -7.45
CA GLY A 18 8.47 1.71 -7.43
C GLY A 18 8.81 0.91 -8.69
N LEU A 19 9.18 1.56 -9.79
CA LEU A 19 9.43 0.90 -11.09
C LEU A 19 10.90 0.47 -11.33
N PHE A 20 11.83 0.77 -10.43
CA PHE A 20 13.26 0.50 -10.63
C PHE A 20 13.80 -0.81 -10.03
N SER A 21 12.93 -1.72 -9.54
CA SER A 21 13.40 -2.99 -8.93
C SER A 21 13.69 -4.13 -9.93
N THR A 22 13.41 -3.99 -11.24
CA THR A 22 13.68 -5.06 -12.21
C THR A 22 14.23 -4.54 -13.53
N ALA A 23 15.50 -4.11 -13.53
CA ALA A 23 16.29 -4.00 -14.75
C ALA A 23 17.44 -5.02 -14.70
N THR A 24 17.21 -6.19 -15.29
CA THR A 24 18.23 -7.22 -15.48
C THR A 24 19.19 -6.77 -16.60
N VAL A 25 20.41 -6.38 -16.25
CA VAL A 25 21.48 -6.14 -17.23
C VAL A 25 21.98 -7.49 -17.73
N ALA A 26 21.68 -7.83 -18.99
CA ALA A 26 22.26 -8.98 -19.67
C ALA A 26 23.72 -8.67 -20.03
N ALA A 27 24.66 -9.13 -19.19
CA ALA A 27 26.07 -9.18 -19.56
C ALA A 27 26.31 -10.39 -20.48
N GLN A 28 26.64 -10.14 -21.75
CA GLN A 28 27.19 -11.16 -22.65
C GLN A 28 28.64 -11.47 -22.23
N ASP A 29 28.85 -12.60 -21.55
CA ASP A 29 30.18 -13.18 -21.34
C ASP A 29 30.42 -14.28 -22.38
N ASN A 30 31.26 -13.98 -23.37
CA ASN A 30 31.71 -14.92 -24.38
C ASN A 30 32.91 -15.71 -23.84
N ARG A 31 32.66 -16.82 -23.14
CA ARG A 31 33.65 -17.89 -22.95
C ARG A 31 33.01 -19.26 -23.10
N ASN A 32 33.40 -19.93 -24.19
CA ASN A 32 33.23 -21.36 -24.38
C ASN A 32 34.06 -22.11 -23.34
N ASP A 33 33.41 -22.87 -22.46
CA ASP A 33 33.98 -24.08 -21.86
C ASP A 33 32.83 -25.04 -21.56
N GLY A 34 32.86 -26.22 -22.18
CA GLY A 34 31.80 -27.20 -22.09
C GLY A 34 31.92 -28.05 -20.84
N GLU A 35 30.90 -28.01 -19.97
CA GLU A 35 30.56 -29.11 -19.04
C GLU A 35 29.11 -28.95 -18.56
N ASN A 36 28.31 -30.01 -18.74
CA ASN A 36 26.89 -30.07 -18.37
C ASN A 36 26.71 -30.14 -16.84
N LYS A 37 26.13 -29.09 -16.24
CA LYS A 37 25.46 -29.15 -14.93
C LYS A 37 24.10 -28.43 -14.99
N PRO A 38 23.06 -28.94 -14.31
CA PRO A 38 21.76 -28.28 -14.27
C PRO A 38 21.83 -26.99 -13.43
N PRO A 39 21.07 -25.93 -13.80
CA PRO A 39 21.13 -24.67 -13.08
C PRO A 39 20.40 -24.80 -11.73
N ILE A 40 21.14 -24.55 -10.65
CA ILE A 40 20.57 -24.24 -9.34
C ILE A 40 20.23 -22.75 -9.37
N ALA A 41 18.95 -22.42 -9.23
CA ALA A 41 18.49 -21.04 -9.14
C ALA A 41 18.94 -20.44 -7.80
N THR A 42 19.99 -19.63 -7.82
CA THR A 42 20.34 -18.73 -6.72
C THR A 42 19.92 -17.32 -7.10
N ALA A 43 18.73 -16.92 -6.65
CA ALA A 43 18.36 -15.52 -6.55
C ALA A 43 18.57 -15.09 -5.09
N SER A 44 19.68 -14.42 -4.82
CA SER A 44 19.83 -13.55 -3.67
C SER A 44 20.48 -12.27 -4.16
N VAL A 45 19.66 -11.26 -4.42
CA VAL A 45 20.16 -9.89 -4.44
C VAL A 45 20.40 -9.55 -2.97
N ASP A 46 21.63 -9.72 -2.54
CA ASP A 46 22.12 -9.29 -1.23
C ASP A 46 22.07 -7.75 -1.18
N CYS A 47 20.92 -7.20 -0.80
CA CYS A 47 20.82 -5.83 -0.29
C CYS A 47 21.39 -5.78 1.13
N VAL A 48 22.70 -5.97 1.25
CA VAL A 48 23.40 -5.92 2.53
C VAL A 48 23.81 -4.47 2.82
N THR A 49 23.15 -3.91 3.84
CA THR A 49 23.66 -2.97 4.85
C THR A 49 23.67 -1.46 4.58
N ARG A 50 22.53 -0.84 4.92
CA ARG A 50 22.53 0.33 5.82
C ARG A 50 21.45 0.20 6.90
N GLY A 51 21.60 -0.77 7.82
CA GLY A 51 20.87 -0.78 9.11
C GLY A 51 19.36 -0.53 9.10
N VAL A 52 18.67 -0.73 7.97
CA VAL A 52 17.23 -0.55 7.88
C VAL A 52 16.63 -1.78 8.54
N VAL A 53 15.98 -1.59 9.68
CA VAL A 53 15.12 -2.62 10.25
C VAL A 53 13.97 -2.77 9.27
N ILE A 54 14.05 -3.80 8.43
CA ILE A 54 12.93 -4.17 7.57
C ILE A 54 11.96 -4.92 8.46
N TYR A 55 10.84 -4.30 8.76
CA TYR A 55 9.75 -4.97 9.46
C TYR A 55 9.12 -6.01 8.54
N THR A 56 8.62 -7.09 9.13
CA THR A 56 8.05 -8.20 8.38
C THR A 56 6.63 -8.48 8.84
N THR A 57 5.73 -8.60 7.86
CA THR A 57 4.37 -9.08 8.07
C THR A 57 4.29 -10.56 7.71
N LEU A 58 3.42 -11.30 8.40
CA LEU A 58 3.24 -12.72 8.12
C LEU A 58 1.96 -12.96 7.36
N LEU A 59 2.02 -13.70 6.26
CA LEU A 59 0.86 -14.18 5.52
C LEU A 59 0.79 -15.70 5.63
N LEU A 60 -0.31 -16.21 6.20
CA LEU A 60 -0.64 -17.62 6.11
C LEU A 60 -1.46 -17.87 4.85
N GLU A 61 -1.00 -18.80 4.01
CA GLU A 61 -1.67 -19.11 2.74
C GLU A 61 -1.68 -20.62 2.46
N SER A 62 -2.56 -21.02 1.56
CA SER A 62 -2.57 -22.36 0.98
C SER A 62 -2.61 -22.26 -0.56
N PRO A 63 -1.75 -23.01 -1.28
CA PRO A 63 -1.83 -23.12 -2.74
C PRO A 63 -3.17 -23.66 -3.23
N GLN A 64 -3.95 -24.32 -2.35
CA GLN A 64 -5.25 -24.89 -2.65
C GLN A 64 -6.36 -23.82 -2.66
N THR A 65 -6.10 -22.65 -2.08
CA THR A 65 -7.09 -21.58 -1.87
C THR A 65 -6.57 -20.26 -2.42
N GLN A 66 -6.40 -20.22 -3.74
CA GLN A 66 -5.98 -19.00 -4.44
C GLN A 66 -7.11 -17.98 -4.44
N THR A 67 -6.97 -16.93 -3.64
CA THR A 67 -7.78 -15.72 -3.73
C THR A 67 -6.88 -14.52 -3.99
N GLN A 68 -7.48 -13.40 -4.34
CA GLN A 68 -6.77 -12.15 -4.61
C GLN A 68 -6.11 -11.59 -3.33
N PHE A 69 -6.62 -11.95 -2.14
CA PHE A 69 -6.06 -11.52 -0.85
C PHE A 69 -4.55 -11.71 -0.73
N ALA A 70 -4.03 -12.89 -1.04
CA ALA A 70 -2.62 -13.22 -0.81
C ALA A 70 -1.64 -12.31 -1.60
N PRO A 71 -1.77 -12.14 -2.94
CA PRO A 71 -0.91 -11.21 -3.67
C PRO A 71 -1.09 -9.75 -3.23
N GLN A 72 -2.33 -9.27 -3.02
CA GLN A 72 -2.56 -7.88 -2.62
C GLN A 72 -2.12 -7.56 -1.19
N TYR A 73 -2.19 -8.53 -0.28
CA TYR A 73 -1.69 -8.37 1.08
C TYR A 73 -0.18 -8.07 1.07
N CYS A 74 0.60 -8.86 0.33
CA CYS A 74 2.04 -8.64 0.21
C CYS A 74 2.38 -7.42 -0.66
N GLU A 75 1.63 -7.16 -1.73
CA GLU A 75 1.84 -5.96 -2.56
C GLU A 75 1.62 -4.68 -1.74
N LEU A 76 0.58 -4.64 -0.91
CA LEU A 76 0.36 -3.53 0.00
C LEU A 76 1.45 -3.44 1.08
N ALA A 77 1.91 -4.56 1.64
CA ALA A 77 3.02 -4.56 2.59
C ALA A 77 4.26 -3.91 1.96
N HIS A 78 4.66 -4.34 0.76
CA HIS A 78 5.81 -3.78 0.06
C HIS A 78 5.61 -2.29 -0.29
N PHE A 79 4.40 -1.90 -0.70
CA PHE A 79 4.06 -0.51 -0.95
C PHE A 79 4.26 0.36 0.32
N LEU A 80 3.99 -0.21 1.49
CA LEU A 80 4.16 0.43 2.79
C LEU A 80 5.58 0.27 3.37
N GLY A 81 6.53 -0.28 2.60
CA GLY A 81 7.92 -0.49 3.05
C GLY A 81 8.10 -1.65 4.05
N ILE A 82 7.14 -2.58 4.11
CA ILE A 82 7.15 -3.77 4.97
C ILE A 82 7.45 -5.00 4.10
N ASP A 83 8.32 -5.89 4.57
CA ASP A 83 8.54 -7.19 3.91
C ASP A 83 7.40 -8.16 4.21
N CYS A 84 7.10 -9.06 3.27
CA CYS A 84 6.00 -10.02 3.40
C CYS A 84 6.53 -11.46 3.45
N GLN A 85 6.58 -12.03 4.66
CA GLN A 85 6.93 -13.44 4.84
C GLN A 85 5.68 -14.31 4.67
N ARG A 86 5.78 -15.35 3.85
CA ARG A 86 4.66 -16.24 3.50
C ARG A 86 4.90 -17.63 4.09
N VAL A 87 3.86 -18.23 4.67
CA VAL A 87 3.88 -19.60 5.18
C VAL A 87 2.78 -20.39 4.48
N ASP A 88 3.19 -21.38 3.69
CA ASP A 88 2.30 -22.38 3.10
C ASP A 88 1.86 -23.38 4.17
N ILE A 89 0.61 -23.28 4.61
CA ILE A 89 0.04 -24.10 5.69
C ILE A 89 -0.08 -25.59 5.32
N THR A 90 0.09 -25.94 4.04
CA THR A 90 -0.04 -27.33 3.57
C THR A 90 1.23 -28.14 3.72
N GLN A 91 2.37 -27.50 4.02
CA GLN A 91 3.63 -28.21 4.23
C GLN A 91 3.64 -28.91 5.60
N ALA A 92 4.17 -30.13 5.63
CA ALA A 92 4.17 -30.98 6.83
C ALA A 92 4.84 -30.32 8.06
N GLU A 93 5.84 -29.47 7.83
CA GLU A 93 6.61 -28.79 8.87
C GLU A 93 6.18 -27.33 9.09
N ALA A 94 5.13 -26.87 8.39
CA ALA A 94 4.73 -25.46 8.39
C ALA A 94 4.36 -24.93 9.79
N LEU A 95 3.73 -25.75 10.63
CA LEU A 95 3.40 -25.36 12.00
C LEU A 95 4.65 -25.20 12.86
N ALA A 96 5.58 -26.16 12.79
CA ALA A 96 6.83 -26.08 13.55
C ALA A 96 7.66 -24.87 13.10
N TYR A 97 7.66 -24.58 11.80
CA TYR A 97 8.27 -23.39 11.24
C TYR A 97 7.59 -22.11 11.74
N LEU A 98 6.25 -22.04 11.71
CA LEU A 98 5.49 -20.90 12.26
C LEU A 98 5.84 -20.65 13.72
N LEU A 99 5.83 -21.68 14.57
CA LEU A 99 6.15 -21.55 15.98
C LEU A 99 7.57 -21.00 16.18
N THR A 100 8.53 -21.52 15.43
CA THR A 100 9.92 -21.01 15.44
C THR A 100 9.98 -19.54 15.02
N LEU A 101 9.22 -19.14 14.00
CA LEU A 101 9.15 -17.75 13.57
C LEU A 101 8.59 -16.84 14.66
N LEU A 102 7.45 -17.20 15.25
CA LEU A 102 6.78 -16.44 16.30
C LEU A 102 7.65 -16.31 17.57
N GLU A 103 8.48 -17.32 17.87
CA GLU A 103 9.47 -17.26 18.95
C GLU A 103 10.67 -16.36 18.61
N SER A 104 11.08 -16.34 17.34
CA SER A 104 12.29 -15.62 16.91
C SER A 104 12.09 -14.10 16.76
N GLN A 105 10.90 -13.67 16.35
CA GLN A 105 10.57 -12.26 16.15
C GLN A 105 9.06 -12.01 16.25
N PRO A 106 8.64 -10.83 16.74
CA PRO A 106 7.24 -10.45 16.72
C PRO A 106 6.81 -10.12 15.29
N PHE A 107 5.64 -10.63 14.88
CA PHE A 107 4.95 -10.18 13.68
C PHE A 107 3.78 -9.29 14.11
N PRO A 108 3.85 -7.95 13.95
CA PRO A 108 2.78 -7.07 14.38
C PRO A 108 1.44 -7.37 13.69
N LEU A 109 1.48 -7.88 12.45
CA LEU A 109 0.31 -8.30 11.70
C LEU A 109 0.50 -9.69 11.08
N ILE A 110 -0.51 -10.54 11.24
CA ILE A 110 -0.61 -11.86 10.61
C ILE A 110 -1.89 -11.89 9.78
N GLY A 111 -1.78 -12.02 8.45
CA GLY A 111 -2.91 -12.10 7.53
C GLY A 111 -3.30 -13.54 7.22
N ILE A 112 -4.62 -13.79 7.16
CA ILE A 112 -5.19 -15.06 6.68
C ILE A 112 -6.58 -14.81 6.06
N ASN A 113 -6.88 -15.40 4.90
CA ASN A 113 -8.23 -15.35 4.33
C ASN A 113 -9.10 -16.50 4.85
N ALA A 114 -10.42 -16.37 4.72
CA ALA A 114 -11.38 -17.38 5.15
C ALA A 114 -11.16 -18.76 4.49
N ALA A 115 -10.70 -18.79 3.24
CA ALA A 115 -10.44 -20.05 2.54
C ALA A 115 -9.23 -20.81 3.13
N THR A 116 -8.14 -20.12 3.45
CA THR A 116 -6.98 -20.71 4.15
C THR A 116 -7.35 -21.09 5.59
N LEU A 117 -8.17 -20.26 6.24
CA LEU A 117 -8.67 -20.51 7.60
C LEU A 117 -9.48 -21.81 7.71
N ASP A 118 -10.19 -22.21 6.65
CA ASP A 118 -10.93 -23.48 6.55
C ASP A 118 -10.05 -24.72 6.75
N LEU A 119 -8.77 -24.60 6.39
CA LEU A 119 -7.83 -25.71 6.36
C LEU A 119 -7.01 -25.81 7.66
N LEU A 120 -7.11 -24.86 8.58
CA LEU A 120 -6.27 -24.81 9.77
C LEU A 120 -6.67 -25.88 10.81
N PRO A 121 -5.74 -26.77 11.20
CA PRO A 121 -5.89 -27.60 12.39
C PRO A 121 -6.01 -26.77 13.67
N VAL A 122 -6.56 -27.38 14.74
CA VAL A 122 -6.73 -26.74 16.05
C VAL A 122 -5.42 -26.19 16.63
N GLU A 123 -4.30 -26.89 16.39
CA GLU A 123 -2.97 -26.48 16.86
C GLU A 123 -2.58 -25.09 16.32
N TRP A 124 -2.95 -24.77 15.07
CA TRP A 124 -2.67 -23.47 14.45
C TRP A 124 -3.51 -22.36 15.08
N ILE A 125 -4.77 -22.67 15.41
CA ILE A 125 -5.67 -21.73 16.10
C ILE A 125 -5.11 -21.38 17.47
N THR A 126 -4.56 -22.35 18.19
CA THR A 126 -3.88 -22.12 19.47
C THR A 126 -2.65 -21.22 19.27
N ALA A 127 -1.78 -21.52 18.31
CA ALA A 127 -0.58 -20.71 18.03
C ALA A 127 -0.92 -19.25 17.66
N LEU A 128 -1.95 -19.04 16.84
CA LEU A 128 -2.42 -17.70 16.45
C LEU A 128 -3.03 -16.93 17.62
N ASN A 129 -3.79 -17.60 18.50
CA ASN A 129 -4.30 -16.98 19.72
C ASN A 129 -3.17 -16.59 20.67
N GLU A 130 -2.16 -17.44 20.84
CA GLU A 130 -0.97 -17.14 21.65
C GLU A 130 -0.19 -15.95 21.07
N ALA A 131 0.02 -15.91 19.75
CA ALA A 131 0.62 -14.76 19.09
C ALA A 131 -0.17 -13.48 19.34
N ALA A 132 -1.51 -13.54 19.23
CA ALA A 132 -2.37 -12.39 19.46
C ALA A 132 -2.33 -11.92 20.92
N ILE A 133 -2.34 -12.85 21.89
CA ILE A 133 -2.16 -12.52 23.31
C ILE A 133 -0.84 -11.79 23.56
N ASN A 134 0.21 -12.18 22.84
CA ASN A 134 1.57 -11.62 22.94
C ASN A 134 1.81 -10.40 22.03
N GLY A 135 0.76 -9.75 21.53
CA GLY A 135 0.87 -8.45 20.86
C GLY A 135 0.68 -8.45 19.33
N SER A 136 0.57 -9.61 18.69
CA SER A 136 0.25 -9.67 17.25
C SER A 136 -1.22 -9.30 16.98
N HIS A 137 -1.47 -8.72 15.81
CA HIS A 137 -2.83 -8.60 15.29
C HIS A 137 -3.06 -9.67 14.22
N VAL A 138 -4.11 -10.50 14.38
CA VAL A 138 -4.46 -11.52 13.39
C VAL A 138 -5.64 -11.03 12.56
N LEU A 139 -5.42 -10.78 11.28
CA LEU A 139 -6.44 -10.34 10.33
C LEU A 139 -7.08 -11.52 9.63
N LEU A 140 -8.36 -11.77 9.93
CA LEU A 140 -9.24 -12.69 9.23
C LEU A 140 -9.93 -11.94 8.09
N TYR A 141 -9.47 -12.18 6.87
CA TYR A 141 -9.99 -11.54 5.66
C TYR A 141 -11.04 -12.40 4.95
N GLU A 142 -11.93 -11.78 4.18
CA GLU A 142 -12.96 -12.48 3.38
C GLU A 142 -13.89 -13.36 4.25
N MET A 143 -14.11 -12.99 5.51
CA MET A 143 -15.08 -13.64 6.41
C MET A 143 -16.51 -13.22 6.04
N ASN A 144 -16.95 -13.56 4.83
CA ASN A 144 -18.25 -13.22 4.26
C ASN A 144 -19.20 -14.43 4.25
N THR A 145 -20.40 -14.29 3.66
CA THR A 145 -21.38 -15.40 3.62
C THR A 145 -20.94 -16.62 2.82
N SER A 146 -19.92 -16.49 1.95
CA SER A 146 -19.33 -17.62 1.23
C SER A 146 -18.31 -18.39 2.09
N ALA A 147 -17.90 -17.86 3.24
CA ALA A 147 -17.02 -18.58 4.17
C ALA A 147 -17.67 -19.88 4.64
N SER A 148 -16.91 -20.97 4.54
CA SER A 148 -17.35 -22.32 4.92
C SER A 148 -17.70 -22.40 6.41
N LYS A 149 -18.38 -23.48 6.81
CA LYS A 149 -18.63 -23.75 8.23
C LYS A 149 -17.34 -23.92 9.04
N ALA A 150 -16.30 -24.54 8.47
CA ALA A 150 -15.04 -24.75 9.18
C ALA A 150 -14.27 -23.43 9.35
N ALA A 151 -14.20 -22.58 8.32
CA ALA A 151 -13.67 -21.22 8.43
C ALA A 151 -14.39 -20.39 9.51
N ARG A 152 -15.74 -20.42 9.54
CA ARG A 152 -16.53 -19.76 10.60
C ARG A 152 -16.26 -20.33 11.98
N THR A 153 -16.06 -21.65 12.10
CA THR A 153 -15.74 -22.32 13.37
C THR A 153 -14.35 -21.92 13.87
N ALA A 154 -13.37 -21.84 12.97
CA ALA A 154 -12.03 -21.35 13.28
C ALA A 154 -12.06 -19.86 13.67
N GLY A 155 -12.82 -19.02 12.96
CA GLY A 155 -13.04 -17.62 13.32
C GLY A 155 -13.73 -17.47 14.69
N TRP A 156 -14.73 -18.30 15.00
CA TRP A 156 -15.33 -18.38 16.33
C TRP A 156 -14.29 -18.73 17.40
N ALA A 157 -13.43 -19.72 17.14
CA ALA A 157 -12.39 -20.14 18.09
C ALA A 157 -11.30 -19.07 18.31
N LEU A 158 -10.84 -18.40 17.25
CA LEU A 158 -9.87 -17.30 17.34
C LEU A 158 -10.44 -16.11 18.12
N THR A 159 -11.72 -15.79 17.90
CA THR A 159 -12.38 -14.66 18.58
C THR A 159 -12.87 -14.99 20.01
N GLY A 160 -12.44 -16.11 20.61
CA GLY A 160 -12.88 -16.52 21.95
C GLY A 160 -14.40 -16.77 22.04
N GLY A 161 -15.02 -17.09 20.90
CA GLY A 161 -16.45 -17.33 20.75
C GLY A 161 -17.31 -16.09 20.50
N ALA A 162 -16.70 -14.93 20.27
CA ALA A 162 -17.41 -13.68 20.02
C ALA A 162 -18.14 -13.67 18.66
N LEU A 163 -17.52 -14.19 17.59
CA LEU A 163 -18.11 -14.24 16.25
C LEU A 163 -19.25 -15.24 16.21
N GLN A 164 -20.51 -14.77 16.20
CA GLN A 164 -21.68 -15.63 16.21
C GLN A 164 -22.05 -16.12 14.81
N ASP A 165 -22.11 -15.22 13.83
CA ASP A 165 -22.45 -15.55 12.45
C ASP A 165 -21.98 -14.46 11.47
N ILE A 166 -22.18 -14.70 10.17
CA ILE A 166 -22.00 -13.74 9.08
C ILE A 166 -23.22 -13.79 8.18
N THR A 167 -23.82 -12.63 7.90
CA THR A 167 -25.04 -12.48 7.10
C THR A 167 -24.83 -11.58 5.89
N GLU A 168 -25.66 -11.76 4.86
CA GLU A 168 -25.73 -10.83 3.74
C GLU A 168 -26.38 -9.52 4.19
N ILE A 169 -26.00 -8.43 3.54
CA ILE A 169 -26.66 -7.13 3.66
C ILE A 169 -27.64 -7.02 2.49
N HIS A 170 -28.93 -7.22 2.74
CA HIS A 170 -29.93 -7.27 1.66
C HIS A 170 -30.44 -5.89 1.24
N SER A 171 -30.34 -4.90 2.13
CA SER A 171 -30.64 -3.51 1.79
C SER A 171 -29.52 -2.96 0.92
N GLY A 172 -29.85 -2.25 -0.17
CA GLY A 172 -28.84 -1.45 -0.87
C GLY A 172 -28.13 -0.49 0.10
N MET A 173 -26.94 -0.03 -0.28
CA MET A 173 -26.10 0.80 0.58
C MET A 173 -25.97 2.24 0.05
N ASN A 174 -25.73 3.19 0.95
CA ASN A 174 -25.39 4.58 0.63
C ASN A 174 -23.94 4.93 1.01
N GLY A 175 -23.15 3.96 1.47
CA GLY A 175 -21.73 4.11 1.75
C GLY A 175 -21.32 3.44 3.07
N TRP A 176 -20.26 3.96 3.70
CA TRP A 176 -19.70 3.41 4.93
C TRP A 176 -19.43 4.49 5.96
N THR A 177 -19.61 4.13 7.23
CA THR A 177 -19.23 4.95 8.36
C THR A 177 -18.11 4.27 9.14
N PHE A 178 -17.23 5.07 9.71
CA PHE A 178 -16.14 4.62 10.56
C PHE A 178 -16.39 5.13 11.97
N THR A 179 -16.25 4.24 12.95
CA THR A 179 -16.64 4.56 14.33
C THR A 179 -15.54 5.29 15.09
N ASP A 180 -15.92 5.86 16.24
CA ASP A 180 -15.03 6.41 17.26
C ASP A 180 -14.49 5.36 18.26
N GLN A 181 -14.77 4.07 18.06
CA GLN A 181 -14.41 3.02 19.01
C GLN A 181 -12.91 2.65 18.94
N LEU A 182 -12.22 3.01 17.85
CA LEU A 182 -10.80 2.77 17.64
C LEU A 182 -10.13 3.89 16.81
N PRO A 183 -10.12 5.14 17.32
CA PRO A 183 -9.66 6.32 16.58
C PRO A 183 -8.18 6.26 16.21
N GLU A 184 -7.37 5.50 16.93
CA GLU A 184 -5.97 5.29 16.60
C GLU A 184 -5.75 4.46 15.33
N MET A 185 -6.73 3.63 14.94
CA MET A 185 -6.74 2.87 13.69
C MET A 185 -7.34 3.68 12.53
N THR A 186 -8.49 4.35 12.76
CA THR A 186 -9.23 5.06 11.72
C THR A 186 -8.72 6.47 11.46
N ARG A 187 -8.09 7.12 12.44
CA ARG A 187 -7.43 8.44 12.33
C ARG A 187 -8.36 9.48 11.70
N GLU A 188 -8.02 10.03 10.53
CA GLU A 188 -8.82 11.03 9.82
C GLU A 188 -10.21 10.53 9.40
N PHE A 189 -10.43 9.21 9.40
CA PHE A 189 -11.74 8.61 9.16
C PHE A 189 -12.61 8.53 10.41
N THR A 190 -12.10 8.78 11.62
CA THR A 190 -12.88 8.71 12.86
C THR A 190 -14.16 9.55 12.77
N ASP A 191 -15.31 8.93 13.05
CA ASP A 191 -16.66 9.52 12.91
C ASP A 191 -17.01 10.06 11.51
N HIS A 192 -16.27 9.64 10.50
CA HIS A 192 -16.53 10.02 9.12
C HIS A 192 -17.52 9.06 8.45
N THR A 193 -18.20 9.56 7.41
CA THR A 193 -19.04 8.77 6.52
C THR A 193 -18.62 9.02 5.08
N LEU A 194 -18.14 7.98 4.41
CA LEU A 194 -17.97 7.96 2.97
C LEU A 194 -19.33 7.66 2.35
N THR A 195 -19.84 8.60 1.54
CA THR A 195 -21.10 8.42 0.80
C THR A 195 -20.77 7.99 -0.62
N ILE A 196 -21.42 6.94 -1.12
CA ILE A 196 -21.32 6.57 -2.54
C ILE A 196 -22.41 7.30 -3.34
N GLU A 197 -22.04 7.86 -4.49
CA GLU A 197 -22.99 8.60 -5.34
C GLU A 197 -24.00 7.68 -6.04
N THR A 198 -23.59 6.46 -6.37
CA THR A 198 -24.42 5.42 -6.98
C THR A 198 -24.92 4.45 -5.93
N ARG A 199 -26.25 4.29 -5.86
CA ARG A 199 -26.87 3.22 -5.06
C ARG A 199 -26.56 1.88 -5.71
N GLU A 200 -25.71 1.11 -5.05
CA GLU A 200 -25.36 -0.23 -5.47
C GLU A 200 -26.07 -1.27 -4.58
N GLU A 201 -26.24 -2.47 -5.13
CA GLU A 201 -26.52 -3.65 -4.31
C GLU A 201 -25.37 -3.80 -3.30
N ALA A 202 -25.70 -4.10 -2.05
CA ALA A 202 -24.66 -4.25 -1.04
C ALA A 202 -23.87 -5.54 -1.33
N ILE A 203 -22.60 -5.37 -1.67
CA ILE A 203 -21.64 -6.45 -1.95
C ILE A 203 -20.98 -7.00 -0.68
N ASP A 204 -21.12 -6.28 0.43
CA ASP A 204 -20.51 -6.63 1.71
C ASP A 204 -21.39 -7.59 2.51
N SER A 205 -20.75 -8.37 3.38
CA SER A 205 -21.44 -9.14 4.42
C SER A 205 -21.26 -8.48 5.78
N ALA A 206 -22.18 -8.73 6.70
CA ALA A 206 -22.11 -8.25 8.07
C ALA A 206 -21.70 -9.35 9.04
N VAL A 207 -20.76 -9.04 9.93
CA VAL A 207 -20.47 -9.87 11.10
C VAL A 207 -21.57 -9.70 12.16
N ILE A 208 -22.03 -10.83 12.70
CA ILE A 208 -22.93 -10.87 13.84
C ILE A 208 -22.12 -11.30 15.05
N TRP A 209 -22.06 -10.41 16.04
CA TRP A 209 -21.35 -10.63 17.30
C TRP A 209 -22.32 -11.08 18.38
N ARG A 210 -21.82 -11.88 19.33
CA ARG A 210 -22.58 -12.15 20.56
C ARG A 210 -22.79 -10.85 21.34
N PRO A 211 -23.98 -10.61 21.92
CA PRO A 211 -24.28 -9.37 22.65
C PRO A 211 -23.31 -9.07 23.81
N GLU A 212 -22.80 -10.11 24.46
CA GLU A 212 -21.86 -10.00 25.59
C GLU A 212 -20.39 -9.88 25.18
N ALA A 213 -20.07 -9.99 23.89
CA ALA A 213 -18.70 -9.96 23.41
C ALA A 213 -18.11 -8.55 23.47
N HIS A 214 -16.85 -8.45 23.88
CA HIS A 214 -16.10 -7.19 23.81
C HIS A 214 -15.56 -7.00 22.38
N VAL A 215 -16.31 -6.27 21.57
CA VAL A 215 -15.99 -6.02 20.16
C VAL A 215 -16.00 -4.53 19.90
N ARG A 216 -14.99 -4.05 19.17
CA ARG A 216 -14.90 -2.67 18.67
C ARG A 216 -15.25 -2.67 17.18
N PRO A 217 -16.47 -2.28 16.77
CA PRO A 217 -16.79 -2.11 15.36
C PRO A 217 -15.94 -0.98 14.80
N ILE A 218 -15.30 -1.16 13.65
CA ILE A 218 -14.40 -0.17 13.03
C ILE A 218 -15.07 0.47 11.81
N MET A 219 -15.67 -0.35 10.95
CA MET A 219 -16.34 0.07 9.72
C MET A 219 -17.72 -0.58 9.64
N GLN A 220 -18.72 0.22 9.30
CA GLN A 220 -20.11 -0.21 9.15
C GLN A 220 -20.69 0.29 7.83
N VAL A 221 -21.57 -0.49 7.20
CA VAL A 221 -22.32 -0.03 6.04
C VAL A 221 -23.41 0.94 6.49
N VAL A 222 -23.67 1.98 5.70
CA VAL A 222 -24.85 2.84 5.84
C VAL A 222 -25.94 2.27 4.93
N ALA A 223 -26.77 1.38 5.47
CA ALA A 223 -27.83 0.72 4.74
C ALA A 223 -29.01 1.66 4.40
N ASN A 224 -29.73 1.37 3.32
CA ASN A 224 -30.91 2.13 2.89
C ASN A 224 -32.07 2.12 3.90
N ASP A 225 -32.15 1.09 4.74
CA ASP A 225 -33.16 0.98 5.80
C ASP A 225 -32.76 1.70 7.10
N GLY A 226 -31.60 2.37 7.10
CA GLY A 226 -31.05 3.07 8.25
C GLY A 226 -30.27 2.19 9.21
N SER A 227 -30.20 0.88 8.98
CA SER A 227 -29.35 -0.01 9.77
C SER A 227 -27.86 0.24 9.52
N ARG A 228 -27.02 -0.19 10.46
CA ARG A 228 -25.55 -0.05 10.38
C ARG A 228 -24.85 -1.39 10.62
N PRO A 229 -25.00 -2.35 9.71
CA PRO A 229 -24.32 -3.64 9.83
C PRO A 229 -22.81 -3.43 9.81
N THR A 230 -22.11 -4.16 10.67
CA THR A 230 -20.65 -4.02 10.83
C THR A 230 -19.93 -4.94 9.85
N VAL A 231 -18.93 -4.41 9.15
CA VAL A 231 -18.15 -5.15 8.14
C VAL A 231 -16.69 -5.36 8.53
N PHE A 232 -16.16 -4.49 9.40
CA PHE A 232 -14.81 -4.63 9.93
C PHE A 232 -14.84 -4.34 11.42
N SER A 233 -14.30 -5.25 12.22
CA SER A 233 -14.27 -5.12 13.68
C SER A 233 -12.97 -5.65 14.26
N GLN A 234 -12.70 -5.26 15.50
CA GLN A 234 -11.64 -5.80 16.31
C GLN A 234 -12.19 -6.48 17.57
N VAL A 235 -11.65 -7.65 17.87
CA VAL A 235 -11.80 -8.36 19.14
C VAL A 235 -10.47 -8.26 19.88
N PRO A 236 -10.34 -7.42 20.92
CA PRO A 236 -9.10 -7.31 21.68
C PRO A 236 -8.77 -8.61 22.40
N ILE A 237 -7.51 -9.06 22.38
CA ILE A 237 -7.06 -10.25 23.09
C ILE A 237 -5.62 -10.05 23.57
N GLY A 238 -5.38 -10.12 24.88
CA GLY A 238 -4.08 -9.81 25.47
C GLY A 238 -3.58 -8.42 25.05
N GLU A 239 -2.35 -8.36 24.53
CA GLU A 239 -1.74 -7.14 24.00
C GLU A 239 -2.08 -6.87 22.52
N GLY A 240 -2.61 -7.86 21.81
CA GLY A 240 -2.96 -7.78 20.40
C GLY A 240 -4.48 -7.84 20.16
N SER A 241 -4.87 -8.36 18.98
CA SER A 241 -6.28 -8.48 18.63
C SER A 241 -6.56 -9.42 17.46
N ILE A 242 -7.79 -9.93 17.39
CA ILE A 242 -8.32 -10.52 16.16
C ILE A 242 -9.10 -9.45 15.40
N LEU A 243 -8.69 -9.18 14.17
CA LEU A 243 -9.38 -8.27 13.24
C LEU A 243 -10.21 -9.12 12.29
N VAL A 244 -11.49 -8.82 12.13
CA VAL A 244 -12.40 -9.61 11.27
C VAL A 244 -12.98 -8.70 10.22
N ASN A 245 -12.68 -9.00 8.96
CA ASN A 245 -13.22 -8.32 7.79
C ASN A 245 -14.20 -9.23 7.03
N SER A 246 -15.46 -8.80 6.96
CA SER A 246 -16.54 -9.43 6.19
C SER A 246 -16.94 -8.63 4.95
N ALA A 247 -16.19 -7.59 4.60
CA ALA A 247 -16.37 -6.87 3.34
C ALA A 247 -16.16 -7.79 2.13
N ALA A 248 -16.57 -7.29 0.96
CA ALA A 248 -16.37 -7.98 -0.31
C ALA A 248 -14.88 -8.34 -0.54
N PRO A 249 -14.59 -9.45 -1.24
CA PRO A 249 -13.22 -9.87 -1.52
C PRO A 249 -12.46 -8.82 -2.32
N LEU A 250 -11.14 -8.88 -2.31
CA LEU A 250 -10.36 -8.03 -3.21
C LEU A 250 -10.55 -8.46 -4.67
N LEU A 251 -10.41 -7.51 -5.60
CA LEU A 251 -10.50 -7.78 -7.04
C LEU A 251 -9.09 -7.87 -7.63
N ASP A 252 -8.95 -8.63 -8.73
CA ASP A 252 -7.75 -8.66 -9.55
C ASP A 252 -7.61 -7.35 -10.35
N GLN A 253 -7.26 -6.29 -9.64
CA GLN A 253 -7.09 -4.95 -10.16
C GLN A 253 -5.88 -4.29 -9.48
N PRO A 254 -5.17 -3.39 -10.18
CA PRO A 254 -4.12 -2.60 -9.55
C PRO A 254 -4.64 -1.87 -8.30
N LEU A 255 -3.82 -1.79 -7.24
CA LEU A 255 -4.21 -1.16 -5.96
C LEU A 255 -4.81 0.25 -6.14
N ARG A 256 -4.35 1.00 -7.14
CA ARG A 256 -4.90 2.33 -7.47
C ARG A 256 -6.40 2.28 -7.80
N GLU A 257 -6.87 1.27 -8.53
CA GLU A 257 -8.28 1.19 -8.93
C GLU A 257 -9.15 0.92 -7.70
N LEU A 258 -8.67 0.04 -6.81
CA LEU A 258 -9.31 -0.25 -5.52
C LEU A 258 -9.36 0.97 -4.59
N TYR A 259 -8.46 1.94 -4.79
CA TYR A 259 -8.38 3.18 -4.00
C TYR A 259 -9.22 4.32 -4.59
N TYR A 260 -9.34 4.44 -5.91
CA TYR A 260 -9.98 5.59 -6.56
C TYR A 260 -11.50 5.47 -6.70
N TYR A 261 -12.05 4.26 -6.66
CA TYR A 261 -13.50 4.07 -6.72
C TYR A 261 -14.09 3.97 -5.32
N ASP A 262 -14.89 4.97 -4.94
CA ASP A 262 -15.56 5.00 -3.64
C ASP A 262 -16.33 3.70 -3.37
N SER A 263 -16.97 3.11 -4.39
CA SER A 263 -17.71 1.84 -4.27
C SER A 263 -16.86 0.60 -3.96
N LEU A 264 -15.53 0.69 -4.07
CA LEU A 264 -14.59 -0.38 -3.75
C LEU A 264 -13.90 -0.18 -2.39
N SER A 265 -14.19 0.91 -1.68
CA SER A 265 -13.52 1.29 -0.44
C SER A 265 -13.51 0.19 0.61
N SER A 266 -14.62 -0.54 0.77
CA SER A 266 -14.73 -1.64 1.76
C SER A 266 -13.78 -2.80 1.48
N ARG A 267 -13.33 -2.98 0.23
CA ARG A 267 -12.42 -4.05 -0.16
C ARG A 267 -10.98 -3.78 0.23
N MET A 268 -10.58 -2.52 0.44
CA MET A 268 -9.18 -2.14 0.66
C MET A 268 -8.95 -1.47 2.01
N LEU A 269 -9.87 -0.59 2.45
CA LEU A 269 -9.68 0.18 3.68
C LEU A 269 -9.45 -0.67 4.93
N PRO A 270 -10.17 -1.80 5.16
CA PRO A 270 -9.89 -2.68 6.29
C PRO A 270 -8.44 -3.19 6.31
N LEU A 271 -7.91 -3.53 5.14
CA LEU A 271 -6.54 -4.01 5.00
C LEU A 271 -5.54 -2.89 5.28
N VAL A 272 -5.74 -1.72 4.69
CA VAL A 272 -4.90 -0.53 4.94
C VAL A 272 -4.92 -0.15 6.43
N PHE A 273 -6.09 -0.12 7.06
CA PHE A 273 -6.23 0.17 8.49
C PHE A 273 -5.53 -0.87 9.37
N ALA A 274 -5.63 -2.16 9.04
CA ALA A 274 -4.93 -3.21 9.78
C ALA A 274 -3.41 -3.00 9.75
N PHE A 275 -2.83 -2.71 8.57
CA PHE A 275 -1.41 -2.37 8.45
C PHE A 275 -1.06 -1.09 9.23
N LYS A 276 -1.81 0.00 9.03
CA LYS A 276 -1.61 1.27 9.74
C LYS A 276 -1.63 1.12 11.24
N TYR A 277 -2.55 0.34 11.76
CA TYR A 277 -2.70 0.13 13.19
C TYR A 277 -1.58 -0.74 13.75
N ALA A 278 -1.28 -1.87 13.10
CA ALA A 278 -0.29 -2.82 13.57
C ALA A 278 1.14 -2.25 13.54
N TYR A 279 1.46 -1.44 12.53
CA TYR A 279 2.80 -0.87 12.37
C TYR A 279 2.91 0.59 12.82
N GLY A 280 1.80 1.26 13.12
CA GLY A 280 1.78 2.64 13.59
C GLY A 280 2.55 3.60 12.69
N ASP A 281 3.42 4.40 13.29
CA ASP A 281 4.23 5.41 12.58
C ASP A 281 5.29 4.79 11.65
N MET A 282 5.59 3.49 11.80
CA MET A 282 6.64 2.81 11.03
C MET A 282 6.36 2.73 9.52
N ILE A 283 5.09 2.85 9.11
CA ILE A 283 4.69 2.80 7.70
C ILE A 283 4.35 4.16 7.08
N TRP A 284 4.33 5.24 7.87
CA TRP A 284 4.08 6.61 7.39
C TRP A 284 5.31 7.50 7.47
N HIS A 285 6.22 7.15 8.38
CA HIS A 285 7.39 7.92 8.67
C HIS A 285 8.60 6.99 8.62
N ASN A 286 9.68 7.48 8.02
CA ASN A 286 10.96 6.86 8.23
C ASN A 286 11.24 6.85 9.74
N THR A 287 11.99 5.87 10.24
CA THR A 287 12.35 5.74 11.67
C THR A 287 13.05 6.98 12.25
N THR A 288 13.46 7.90 11.37
CA THR A 288 13.97 9.22 11.69
C THR A 288 13.15 10.28 10.95
N ASN A 289 12.79 11.37 11.64
CA ASN A 289 12.14 12.52 11.03
C ASN A 289 13.11 13.25 10.11
N TYR A 290 12.95 13.05 8.80
CA TYR A 290 13.64 13.82 7.78
C TYR A 290 12.73 14.90 7.24
N ALA A 291 13.29 16.07 6.95
CA ALA A 291 12.67 17.07 6.10
C ALA A 291 13.53 17.17 4.84
N ASN A 292 12.90 17.05 3.68
CA ASN A 292 13.55 17.29 2.40
C ASN A 292 13.04 18.62 1.84
N LEU A 293 13.96 19.53 1.51
CA LEU A 293 13.58 20.72 0.76
C LEU A 293 13.43 20.30 -0.71
N THR A 294 12.22 20.32 -1.24
CA THR A 294 11.99 20.14 -2.69
C THR A 294 11.70 21.48 -3.32
N LEU A 295 12.42 21.81 -4.40
CA LEU A 295 12.18 23.01 -5.21
C LEU A 295 11.54 22.59 -6.53
N ASP A 296 10.30 23.02 -6.75
CA ASP A 296 9.54 22.76 -7.96
C ASP A 296 9.81 23.82 -9.03
N ASP A 297 9.97 23.35 -10.27
CA ASP A 297 10.16 24.15 -11.48
C ASP A 297 11.42 25.02 -11.61
N PRO A 298 12.52 24.82 -10.85
CA PRO A 298 13.69 25.65 -11.10
C PRO A 298 14.38 25.20 -12.39
N ARG A 299 14.64 26.15 -13.29
CA ARG A 299 15.53 25.86 -14.42
C ARG A 299 16.94 25.65 -13.91
N LEU A 300 17.67 24.73 -14.52
CA LEU A 300 19.08 24.47 -14.20
C LEU A 300 20.00 25.53 -14.83
N THR A 301 19.69 26.80 -14.60
CA THR A 301 20.44 27.97 -15.08
C THR A 301 20.82 28.86 -13.91
N GLU A 302 21.98 29.52 -13.96
CA GLU A 302 22.50 30.33 -12.86
C GLU A 302 22.58 31.83 -13.22
N PRO A 303 21.94 32.72 -12.43
CA PRO A 303 20.93 32.43 -11.41
C PRO A 303 19.57 32.08 -12.05
N PHE A 304 18.73 31.34 -11.32
CA PHE A 304 17.32 31.16 -11.68
C PHE A 304 16.43 32.07 -10.83
N PHE A 305 15.97 33.19 -11.41
CA PHE A 305 15.28 34.26 -10.67
C PHE A 305 16.08 34.74 -9.45
N LEU A 306 15.67 34.32 -8.24
CA LEU A 306 16.30 34.65 -6.96
C LEU A 306 17.06 33.46 -6.35
N LEU A 307 17.07 32.31 -7.04
CA LEU A 307 17.81 31.12 -6.65
C LEU A 307 19.22 31.18 -7.28
N SER A 308 20.23 31.16 -6.43
CA SER A 308 21.58 30.77 -6.80
C SER A 308 21.83 29.34 -6.33
N TYR A 309 22.21 28.45 -7.24
CA TYR A 309 22.55 27.08 -6.88
C TYR A 309 23.81 27.04 -6.02
N TYR A 310 24.80 27.90 -6.28
CA TYR A 310 26.02 27.96 -5.46
C TYR A 310 25.71 28.44 -4.03
N ASP A 311 24.94 29.51 -3.87
CA ASP A 311 24.55 29.98 -2.54
C ASP A 311 23.70 28.93 -1.81
N LEU A 312 22.82 28.22 -2.53
CA LEU A 312 22.05 27.11 -1.95
C LEU A 312 22.95 25.99 -1.44
N LEU A 313 24.01 25.62 -2.18
CA LEU A 313 24.99 24.62 -1.71
C LEU A 313 25.67 25.08 -0.42
N GLU A 314 26.10 26.34 -0.35
CA GLU A 314 26.69 26.90 0.87
C GLU A 314 25.72 26.83 2.05
N GLN A 315 24.42 27.11 1.83
CA GLN A 315 23.40 26.96 2.87
C GLN A 315 23.20 25.51 3.28
N MET A 316 23.19 24.58 2.34
CA MET A 316 23.05 23.14 2.62
C MET A 316 24.23 22.59 3.41
N ASP A 317 25.45 23.02 3.11
CA ASP A 317 26.63 22.68 3.89
C ASP A 317 26.61 23.29 5.29
N PHE A 318 26.20 24.56 5.40
CA PHE A 318 26.13 25.25 6.68
C PHE A 318 25.07 24.65 7.62
N ALA A 319 23.87 24.39 7.11
CA ALA A 319 22.73 23.90 7.89
C ALA A 319 22.56 22.36 7.82
N ASN A 320 23.44 21.66 7.10
CA ASN A 320 23.47 20.21 6.94
C ASN A 320 22.12 19.63 6.49
N PHE A 321 21.62 20.09 5.35
CA PHE A 321 20.40 19.57 4.73
C PHE A 321 20.62 19.19 3.26
N HIS A 322 19.61 18.53 2.68
CA HIS A 322 19.59 18.09 1.30
C HIS A 322 18.44 18.78 0.56
N THR A 323 18.64 19.07 -0.73
CA THR A 323 17.60 19.63 -1.60
C THR A 323 17.35 18.75 -2.81
N THR A 324 16.09 18.43 -3.07
CA THR A 324 15.65 17.82 -4.33
C THR A 324 15.19 18.89 -5.30
N ILE A 325 15.73 18.86 -6.51
CA ILE A 325 15.38 19.75 -7.61
C ILE A 325 14.40 19.02 -8.53
N ALA A 326 13.14 19.46 -8.58
CA ALA A 326 12.14 18.88 -9.47
C ALA A 326 12.15 19.62 -10.82
N ALA A 327 12.91 19.08 -11.77
CA ALA A 327 13.19 19.72 -13.06
C ALA A 327 12.37 19.10 -14.20
N HIS A 328 12.14 19.90 -15.24
CA HIS A 328 11.54 19.46 -16.51
C HIS A 328 12.63 18.93 -17.46
N PRO A 329 12.66 17.64 -17.82
CA PRO A 329 13.64 17.09 -18.76
C PRO A 329 13.63 17.78 -20.14
N GLY A 330 12.49 18.33 -20.58
CA GLY A 330 12.40 19.11 -21.81
C GLY A 330 13.20 20.41 -21.79
N GLU A 331 13.55 20.92 -20.61
CA GLU A 331 14.38 22.13 -20.44
C GLU A 331 15.87 21.81 -20.24
N LEU A 332 16.27 20.54 -20.12
CA LEU A 332 17.69 20.15 -19.96
C LEU A 332 18.62 20.66 -21.07
N PRO A 333 18.23 20.75 -22.35
CA PRO A 333 19.07 21.36 -23.38
C PRO A 333 19.40 22.83 -23.15
N LEU A 334 18.67 23.50 -22.24
CA LEU A 334 18.88 24.90 -21.84
C LEU A 334 19.64 25.02 -20.51
N ALA A 335 20.01 23.90 -19.89
CA ALA A 335 20.72 23.89 -18.63
C ALA A 335 22.16 24.41 -18.79
N ASP A 336 22.62 25.16 -17.79
CA ASP A 336 24.02 25.57 -17.69
C ASP A 336 24.86 24.38 -17.27
N SER A 337 25.92 24.07 -18.03
CA SER A 337 26.81 22.95 -17.76
C SER A 337 27.42 23.00 -16.35
N ASP A 338 27.64 24.20 -15.84
CA ASP A 338 28.25 24.43 -14.53
C ASP A 338 27.27 24.10 -13.40
N VAL A 339 25.97 24.40 -13.56
CA VAL A 339 24.93 24.00 -12.60
C VAL A 339 24.76 22.48 -12.59
N VAL A 340 24.72 21.86 -13.77
CA VAL A 340 24.65 20.39 -13.89
C VAL A 340 25.88 19.75 -13.22
N SER A 341 27.08 20.29 -13.48
CA SER A 341 28.32 19.79 -12.88
C SER A 341 28.34 19.97 -11.36
N LEU A 342 27.83 21.10 -10.85
CA LEU A 342 27.68 21.37 -9.41
C LEU A 342 26.80 20.31 -8.76
N ILE A 343 25.62 20.04 -9.33
CA ILE A 343 24.68 19.05 -8.78
C ILE A 343 25.29 17.64 -8.79
N VAL A 344 25.82 17.20 -9.93
CA VAL A 344 26.42 15.86 -10.09
C VAL A 344 27.62 15.67 -9.15
N SER A 345 28.39 16.73 -8.89
CA SER A 345 29.56 16.66 -8.00
C SER A 345 29.21 16.66 -6.51
N ASN A 346 27.96 16.95 -6.14
CA ASN A 346 27.51 17.04 -4.74
C ASN A 346 26.24 16.19 -4.49
N PRO A 347 26.28 14.86 -4.73
CA PRO A 347 25.11 13.99 -4.64
C PRO A 347 24.59 13.77 -3.21
N ASP A 348 25.37 14.14 -2.19
CA ASP A 348 24.93 14.15 -0.79
C ASP A 348 24.11 15.41 -0.45
N ARG A 349 24.15 16.44 -1.30
CA ARG A 349 23.45 17.71 -1.12
C ARG A 349 22.31 17.91 -2.09
N TYR A 350 22.49 17.46 -3.34
CA TYR A 350 21.47 17.56 -4.37
C TYR A 350 20.96 16.20 -4.81
N SER A 351 19.67 16.17 -5.13
CA SER A 351 19.05 15.17 -5.99
C SER A 351 18.24 15.87 -7.07
N ILE A 352 18.05 15.21 -8.20
CA ILE A 352 17.16 15.68 -9.27
C ILE A 352 16.03 14.66 -9.41
N VAL A 353 14.80 15.16 -9.54
CA VAL A 353 13.62 14.36 -9.90
C VAL A 353 12.92 14.99 -11.10
N GLN A 354 12.18 14.17 -11.83
CA GLN A 354 11.36 14.64 -12.96
C GLN A 354 10.07 15.29 -12.44
N HIS A 355 9.76 16.49 -12.93
CA HIS A 355 8.51 17.22 -12.65
C HIS A 355 7.58 17.29 -13.88
N GLY A 356 7.32 16.16 -14.53
CA GLY A 356 6.76 16.16 -15.90
C GLY A 356 7.86 16.34 -16.95
N TYR A 357 7.51 16.58 -18.21
CA TYR A 357 8.42 16.78 -19.34
C TYR A 357 8.56 18.26 -19.73
N LEU A 358 7.45 19.00 -19.84
CA LEU A 358 7.44 20.38 -20.39
C LEU A 358 7.09 21.47 -19.38
N GLY A 359 6.43 21.14 -18.27
CA GLY A 359 6.09 22.13 -17.25
C GLY A 359 5.05 23.17 -17.70
N ASP A 360 4.24 22.86 -18.71
CA ASP A 360 3.23 23.80 -19.25
C ASP A 360 1.93 23.82 -18.43
N GLY A 361 1.88 23.10 -17.30
CA GLY A 361 0.70 22.95 -16.44
C GLY A 361 -0.46 22.21 -17.12
N TYR A 362 -0.22 21.67 -18.32
CA TYR A 362 -1.21 21.09 -19.22
C TYR A 362 -0.74 19.74 -19.80
N GLU A 363 0.34 19.19 -19.25
CA GLU A 363 0.99 18.00 -19.78
C GLU A 363 0.10 16.77 -19.77
N PHE A 364 -0.66 16.61 -18.69
CA PHE A 364 -1.60 15.53 -18.50
C PHE A 364 -3.00 16.10 -18.35
N TYR A 365 -3.81 15.96 -19.40
CA TYR A 365 -5.16 16.53 -19.44
C TYR A 365 -6.14 15.62 -20.18
N TYR A 366 -7.40 16.04 -20.23
CA TYR A 366 -8.41 15.35 -21.02
C TYR A 366 -7.99 15.21 -22.49
N TYR A 367 -8.14 14.00 -23.01
CA TYR A 367 -7.82 13.63 -24.39
C TYR A 367 -8.81 14.25 -25.40
N ASP A 368 -10.04 14.45 -24.97
CA ASP A 368 -11.09 15.12 -25.73
C ASP A 368 -12.06 15.88 -24.80
N ARG A 369 -13.06 16.54 -25.39
CA ARG A 369 -14.05 17.36 -24.67
C ARG A 369 -15.21 16.57 -24.05
N SER A 370 -15.28 15.27 -24.29
CA SER A 370 -16.37 14.41 -23.85
C SER A 370 -16.20 13.88 -22.42
N ALA A 371 -15.04 14.13 -21.79
CA ALA A 371 -14.81 13.76 -20.41
C ALA A 371 -15.86 14.43 -19.48
N PRO A 372 -16.45 13.69 -18.52
CA PRO A 372 -17.57 14.18 -17.68
C PRO A 372 -17.24 15.45 -16.89
N ASP A 373 -15.97 15.67 -16.61
CA ASP A 373 -15.40 16.73 -15.81
C ASP A 373 -14.48 17.66 -16.63
N TYR A 374 -14.55 17.61 -17.96
CA TYR A 374 -13.75 18.45 -18.85
C TYR A 374 -13.83 19.94 -18.49
N ASN A 375 -12.68 20.51 -18.13
CA ASN A 375 -12.53 21.94 -17.93
C ASN A 375 -12.09 22.62 -19.26
N PRO A 376 -12.83 23.62 -19.78
CA PRO A 376 -12.47 24.30 -21.03
C PRO A 376 -11.33 25.32 -20.91
N THR A 377 -10.61 25.37 -19.78
CA THR A 377 -9.45 26.27 -19.59
C THR A 377 -8.36 26.03 -20.64
N PHE A 378 -8.22 24.79 -21.11
CA PHE A 378 -7.25 24.41 -22.14
C PHE A 378 -7.89 23.50 -23.22
N PRO A 379 -7.45 23.58 -24.49
CA PRO A 379 -7.90 22.67 -25.54
C PRO A 379 -7.41 21.24 -25.25
N PRO A 380 -8.17 20.16 -25.53
CA PRO A 380 -7.75 18.78 -25.22
C PRO A 380 -6.37 18.42 -25.76
N ARG A 381 -5.64 17.57 -25.02
CA ARG A 381 -4.29 17.13 -25.38
C ARG A 381 -4.35 15.71 -25.90
N PRO A 382 -4.08 15.47 -27.19
CA PRO A 382 -4.14 14.13 -27.76
C PRO A 382 -3.32 13.13 -26.96
N PHE A 383 -3.84 11.91 -26.76
CA PHE A 383 -3.17 10.84 -26.02
C PHE A 383 -1.73 10.60 -26.51
N VAL A 384 -1.50 10.66 -27.83
CA VAL A 384 -0.17 10.48 -28.42
C VAL A 384 0.84 11.53 -27.95
N GLU A 385 0.42 12.76 -27.69
CA GLU A 385 1.30 13.82 -27.20
C GLU A 385 1.64 13.64 -25.72
N GLN A 386 0.68 13.19 -24.92
CA GLN A 386 0.90 12.89 -23.50
C GLN A 386 1.78 11.66 -23.33
N LEU A 387 1.54 10.61 -24.13
CA LEU A 387 2.38 9.42 -24.17
C LEU A 387 3.81 9.79 -24.57
N PHE A 388 3.98 10.62 -25.59
CA PHE A 388 5.30 11.12 -25.99
C PHE A 388 6.00 11.87 -24.86
N ALA A 389 5.28 12.70 -24.09
CA ALA A 389 5.84 13.41 -22.94
C ALA A 389 6.33 12.45 -21.85
N ILE A 390 5.53 11.43 -21.52
CA ILE A 390 5.91 10.36 -20.57
C ILE A 390 7.14 9.61 -21.07
N GLU A 391 7.11 9.10 -22.30
CA GLU A 391 8.20 8.34 -22.88
C GLU A 391 9.49 9.17 -22.99
N SER A 392 9.38 10.44 -23.36
CA SER A 392 10.52 11.35 -23.47
C SER A 392 11.13 11.66 -22.11
N GLY A 393 10.29 11.92 -21.10
CA GLY A 393 10.74 12.10 -19.71
C GLY A 393 11.46 10.86 -19.17
N LEU A 394 10.85 9.68 -19.31
CA LEU A 394 11.45 8.41 -18.90
C LEU A 394 12.77 8.12 -19.63
N ARG A 395 12.83 8.39 -20.94
CA ARG A 395 14.06 8.17 -21.71
C ARG A 395 15.19 9.08 -21.26
N GLN A 396 14.90 10.35 -20.94
CA GLN A 396 15.90 11.28 -20.40
C GLN A 396 16.40 10.81 -19.02
N LEU A 397 15.53 10.25 -18.19
CA LEU A 397 15.91 9.66 -16.89
C LEU A 397 16.81 8.42 -17.02
N ILE A 398 16.70 7.62 -18.09
CA ILE A 398 17.53 6.42 -18.29
C ILE A 398 18.93 6.77 -18.81
N LEU A 399 19.08 7.92 -19.47
CA LEU A 399 20.34 8.35 -20.08
C LEU A 399 21.30 9.02 -19.09
N HIS A 400 20.85 9.32 -17.88
CA HIS A 400 21.58 9.96 -16.80
C HIS A 400 21.51 9.11 -15.54
#